data_AF-A0A919JXH7-F1
#
_entry.id   AF-A0A919JXH7-F1
#
_cell.length_a   1.000
_cell.length_b   1.000
_cell.length_c   1.000
_cell.angle_alpha   90.00
_cell.angle_beta   90.00
_cell.angle_gamma   90.00
#
_symmetry.space_group_name_H-M   'P 1'
#
loop_
_entity.id
_entity.type
_entity.pdbx_description
1 polymer ?
#
loop_
_entity_poly.entity_id
_entity_poly.type
_entity_poly.pdbx_seq_one_letter_code
_entity_poly.pdbx_strand_id
1 'polypeptide(L)'
;MRFFDETGGHIESAFDDRVLGISPTTLRAIPRRVAVAGGIRKTTAIKAALSGGWVHVLITDLQVARSLLAPAAPRRRPATRRRQADA
;
A
#
# COMPACT_ATOMS: atom_id res chain seq x y z
N MET A 1 11.76 2.77 -9.74
CA MET A 1 10.41 2.24 -9.44
C MET A 1 9.72 3.23 -8.52
N ARG A 2 8.37 3.23 -8.48
CA ARG A 2 7.64 4.05 -7.52
C ARG A 2 7.08 3.21 -6.41
N PHE A 3 7.03 3.80 -5.23
CA PHE A 3 6.67 3.12 -4.00
C PHE A 3 5.52 3.85 -3.31
N PHE A 4 4.82 3.10 -2.47
CA PHE A 4 3.83 3.64 -1.55
C PHE A 4 3.95 2.93 -0.20
N ASP A 5 3.55 3.62 0.87
CA ASP A 5 3.61 3.12 2.24
C ASP A 5 2.46 2.14 2.56
N GLU A 6 2.40 1.64 3.80
CA GLU A 6 1.34 0.70 4.23
C GLU A 6 -0.08 1.28 4.21
N THR A 7 -0.22 2.61 4.16
CA THR A 7 -1.50 3.30 4.01
C THR A 7 -1.87 3.54 2.55
N GLY A 8 -0.92 3.30 1.64
CA GLY A 8 -1.04 3.58 0.22
C GLY A 8 -0.68 5.02 -0.14
N GLY A 9 -0.02 5.78 0.74
CA GLY A 9 0.55 7.09 0.43
C GLY A 9 1.75 6.96 -0.51
N HIS A 10 1.83 7.79 -1.55
CA HIS A 10 3.00 7.79 -2.45
C HIS A 10 4.26 8.20 -1.71
N ILE A 11 5.33 7.43 -1.84
CA ILE A 11 6.65 7.78 -1.30
C ILE A 11 7.42 8.49 -2.40
N GLU A 12 7.47 9.82 -2.34
CA GLU A 12 8.31 10.62 -3.24
C GLU A 12 9.78 10.29 -2.99
N SER A 13 10.50 9.95 -4.06
CA SER A 13 11.88 9.53 -3.94
C SER A 13 12.68 9.87 -5.19
N ALA A 14 14.01 9.91 -5.07
CA ALA A 14 14.92 10.07 -6.19
C ALA A 14 14.83 8.95 -7.25
N PHE A 15 14.09 7.86 -6.97
CA PHE A 15 13.81 6.81 -7.96
C PHE A 15 12.73 7.21 -8.96
N ASP A 16 11.89 8.19 -8.64
CA ASP A 16 10.76 8.59 -9.49
C ASP A 16 11.26 9.20 -10.80
N ASP A 17 12.30 10.04 -10.71
CA ASP A 17 12.97 10.67 -11.86
C ASP A 17 13.78 9.69 -12.72
N ARG A 18 14.04 8.50 -12.18
CA ARG A 18 14.81 7.44 -12.85
C ARG A 18 13.92 6.40 -13.52
N VAL A 19 12.60 6.63 -13.56
CA VAL A 19 11.63 5.71 -14.19
C VAL A 19 11.03 6.36 -15.42
N LEU A 20 11.28 5.76 -16.57
CA LEU A 20 10.53 6.06 -17.79
C LEU A 20 9.18 5.32 -17.73
N GLY A 21 8.10 6.02 -17.40
CA GLY A 21 6.74 5.46 -17.37
C GLY A 21 5.66 6.48 -16.98
N ILE A 22 4.38 6.12 -17.18
CA ILE A 22 3.19 6.91 -16.78
C ILE A 22 3.41 7.51 -15.39
N SER A 23 3.14 8.78 -15.08
CA SER A 23 3.36 9.35 -13.72
C SER A 23 2.39 8.77 -12.65
N PRO A 24 2.67 8.91 -11.33
CA PRO A 24 1.71 8.48 -10.31
C PRO A 24 0.41 9.27 -10.38
N THR A 25 0.51 10.57 -10.69
CA THR A 25 -0.64 11.47 -10.87
C THR A 25 -1.49 11.06 -12.06
N THR A 26 -0.86 10.81 -13.22
CA THR A 26 -1.56 10.35 -14.43
C THR A 26 -2.18 8.97 -14.21
N LEU A 27 -1.46 8.04 -13.58
CA LEU A 27 -2.02 6.72 -13.24
C LEU A 27 -3.29 6.88 -12.40
N ARG A 28 -3.25 7.67 -11.32
CA ARG A 28 -4.40 7.89 -10.43
C ARG A 28 -5.57 8.62 -11.09
N ALA A 29 -5.36 9.32 -12.20
CA ALA A 29 -6.45 9.94 -12.97
C ALA A 29 -7.24 8.93 -13.84
N ILE A 30 -6.67 7.74 -14.14
CA ILE A 30 -7.34 6.74 -14.99
C ILE A 30 -8.57 6.16 -14.28
N PRO A 31 -9.80 6.27 -14.81
CA PRO A 31 -11.00 5.84 -14.11
C PRO A 31 -11.01 4.34 -13.73
N ARG A 32 -10.42 3.48 -14.55
CA ARG A 32 -10.38 2.04 -14.31
C ARG A 32 -8.94 1.52 -14.26
N ARG A 33 -8.49 1.14 -13.07
CA ARG A 33 -7.15 0.57 -12.80
C ARG A 33 -7.30 -0.88 -12.35
N VAL A 34 -6.82 -1.80 -13.18
CA VAL A 34 -6.89 -3.25 -12.91
C VAL A 34 -5.49 -3.73 -12.50
N ALA A 35 -5.38 -4.45 -11.39
CA ALA A 35 -4.15 -5.11 -10.98
C ALA A 35 -4.36 -6.62 -10.83
N VAL A 36 -3.31 -7.36 -11.16
CA VAL A 36 -3.23 -8.81 -10.92
C VAL A 36 -2.13 -9.05 -9.90
N ALA A 37 -2.49 -9.57 -8.73
CA ALA A 37 -1.52 -9.85 -7.67
C ALA A 37 -2.02 -10.98 -6.77
N GLY A 38 -1.13 -11.91 -6.43
CA GLY A 38 -1.41 -13.05 -5.54
C GLY A 38 -0.19 -13.41 -4.69
N GLY A 39 -0.41 -14.31 -3.75
CA GLY A 39 0.55 -14.80 -2.76
C GLY A 39 0.46 -14.04 -1.43
N ILE A 40 0.29 -14.79 -0.34
CA ILE A 40 0.07 -14.25 1.02
C ILE A 40 1.16 -13.28 1.49
N ARG A 41 2.40 -13.45 1.02
CA ARG A 41 3.51 -12.53 1.32
C ARG A 41 3.27 -11.11 0.81
N LYS A 42 2.40 -10.93 -0.19
CA LYS A 42 2.07 -9.63 -0.79
C LYS A 42 0.82 -9.00 -0.18
N THR A 43 0.11 -9.66 0.75
CA THR A 43 -1.17 -9.17 1.27
C THR A 43 -1.10 -7.74 1.79
N THR A 44 -0.05 -7.38 2.53
CA THR A 44 0.12 -6.00 3.05
C THR A 44 0.25 -4.98 1.92
N ALA A 45 1.06 -5.26 0.90
CA ALA A 45 1.23 -4.37 -0.25
C ALA A 45 -0.04 -4.27 -1.11
N ILE A 46 -0.74 -5.39 -1.31
CA ILE A 46 -2.03 -5.43 -2.02
C ILE A 46 -3.07 -4.60 -1.27
N LYS A 47 -3.14 -4.75 0.06
CA LYS A 47 -4.03 -3.97 0.92
C LYS A 47 -3.71 -2.48 0.83
N ALA A 48 -2.43 -2.10 0.92
CA ALA A 48 -2.00 -0.71 0.79
C ALA A 48 -2.34 -0.12 -0.58
N ALA A 49 -2.17 -0.88 -1.67
CA ALA A 49 -2.54 -0.45 -3.02
C ALA A 49 -4.05 -0.18 -3.14
N LEU A 50 -4.88 -1.04 -2.54
CA LEU A 50 -6.34 -0.86 -2.48
C LEU A 50 -6.72 0.35 -1.61
N SER A 51 -6.16 0.45 -0.40
CA SER A 51 -6.45 1.54 0.54
C SER A 51 -6.01 2.91 0.02
N GLY A 52 -4.88 2.99 -0.68
CA GLY A 52 -4.39 4.21 -1.33
C GLY A 52 -5.04 4.52 -2.68
N GLY A 53 -6.02 3.72 -3.12
CA GLY A 53 -6.71 3.93 -4.39
C GLY A 53 -5.83 3.75 -5.62
N TRP A 54 -4.69 3.06 -5.53
CA TRP A 54 -3.84 2.77 -6.69
C TRP A 54 -4.51 1.81 -7.68
N VAL A 55 -5.46 1.01 -7.19
CA VAL A 55 -6.16 -0.03 -7.96
C VAL A 55 -7.65 0.04 -7.63
N HIS A 56 -8.50 -0.13 -8.64
CA HIS A 56 -9.95 -0.23 -8.48
C HIS A 56 -10.47 -1.66 -8.64
N VAL A 57 -9.82 -2.46 -9.49
CA VAL A 57 -10.18 -3.85 -9.74
C VAL A 57 -8.99 -4.73 -9.43
N LEU A 58 -9.15 -5.68 -8.50
CA LEU A 58 -8.11 -6.64 -8.15
C LEU A 58 -8.49 -8.04 -8.65
N ILE A 59 -7.59 -8.65 -9.42
CA ILE A 59 -7.58 -10.08 -9.71
C ILE A 59 -6.55 -10.72 -8.77
N THR A 60 -6.99 -11.64 -7.92
CA THR A 60 -6.16 -12.26 -6.88
C THR A 60 -6.52 -13.72 -6.63
N ASP A 61 -5.70 -14.44 -5.88
CA ASP A 61 -5.99 -15.82 -5.46
C ASP A 61 -6.88 -15.87 -4.22
N LEU A 62 -7.44 -17.06 -3.96
CA LEU A 62 -8.36 -17.29 -2.85
C LEU A 62 -7.75 -16.98 -1.47
N GLN A 63 -6.45 -17.23 -1.30
CA GLN A 63 -5.78 -17.06 -0.01
C GLN A 63 -5.64 -15.57 0.32
N VAL A 64 -5.22 -14.75 -0.64
CA VAL A 64 -5.16 -13.29 -0.48
C VAL A 64 -6.58 -12.72 -0.31
N ALA A 65 -7.55 -13.14 -1.12
CA ALA A 65 -8.93 -12.68 -1.00
C ALA A 65 -9.50 -12.90 0.40
N ARG A 66 -9.34 -14.10 0.96
CA ARG A 66 -9.76 -14.42 2.33
C ARG A 66 -9.04 -13.56 3.37
N SER A 67 -7.73 -13.35 3.20
CA SER A 67 -6.94 -12.54 4.13
C SER A 67 -7.33 -11.06 4.10
N LEU A 68 -7.77 -10.53 2.95
CA LEU A 68 -8.22 -9.14 2.83
C LEU A 68 -9.59 -8.91 3.47
N LEU A 69 -10.46 -9.94 3.47
CA LEU A 69 -11.80 -9.89 4.08
C LEU A 69 -11.79 -10.18 5.59
N ALA A 70 -10.71 -10.73 6.12
CA ALA A 70 -10.59 -11.01 7.55
C ALA A 70 -10.68 -9.71 8.37
N PRO A 71 -11.33 -9.74 9.56
CA PRO A 71 -11.38 -8.58 10.45
C PRO A 71 -9.98 -8.05 10.74
N ALA A 72 -9.84 -6.72 10.77
CA ALA A 72 -8.57 -6.12 11.16
C ALA A 72 -8.23 -6.58 12.59
N ALA A 73 -7.05 -7.16 12.77
CA ALA A 73 -6.53 -7.43 14.11
C ALA A 73 -6.49 -6.10 14.89
N PRO A 74 -6.83 -6.11 16.19
CA PRO A 74 -6.83 -4.89 16.99
C PRO A 74 -5.47 -4.20 16.92
N ARG A 75 -5.46 -2.92 16.54
CA ARG A 75 -4.24 -2.11 16.46
C ARG A 75 -3.62 -2.06 17.86
N ARG A 76 -2.45 -2.67 18.05
CA ARG A 76 -1.65 -2.48 19.27
C ARG A 76 -1.29 -0.99 19.37
N ARG A 77 -1.79 -0.32 20.41
CA ARG A 77 -1.39 1.06 20.71
C ARG A 77 0.12 1.09 20.97
N PRO A 78 0.88 2.03 20.35
CA PRO A 78 2.29 2.16 20.66
C PRO A 78 2.46 2.50 22.14
N ALA A 79 3.34 1.75 22.83
CA ALA A 79 3.70 2.05 24.21
C ALA A 79 4.32 3.45 24.23
N THR A 80 3.64 4.39 24.89
CA THR A 80 4.13 5.75 25.10
C THR A 80 5.53 5.70 25.70
N ARG A 81 6.53 6.07 24.90
CA ARG A 81 7.91 6.21 25.33
C ARG A 81 7.96 7.38 26.31
N ARG A 82 8.07 7.09 27.61
CA ARG A 82 8.32 8.11 28.64
C ARG A 82 9.58 8.88 28.22
N ARG A 83 9.45 10.19 28.01
CA ARG A 83 10.57 11.10 27.77
C ARG A 83 11.49 11.04 28.98
N GLN A 84 12.73 10.59 28.78
CA GLN A 84 13.81 10.78 29.74
C GLN A 84 14.42 12.14 29.43
N ALA A 85 14.32 13.04 30.41
CA ALA A 85 14.75 14.42 30.32
C ALA A 85 16.27 14.52 30.18
N ASP A 86 16.70 15.51 29.39
CA ASP A 86 18.07 15.93 29.16
C ASP A 86 18.77 16.29 30.48
N ALA A 87 20.05 15.93 30.56
CA ALA A 87 21.02 16.41 31.55
C ALA A 87 22.26 16.93 30.79
#